data_AF-E1QQJ1-F1
#
_entry.id   AF-E1QQJ1-F1
#
_cell.length_a   1.000
_cell.length_b   1.000
_cell.length_c   1.000
_cell.angle_alpha   90.00
_cell.angle_beta   90.00
_cell.angle_gamma   90.00
#
_symmetry.space_group_name_H-M   'P 1'
#
loop_
_entity.id
_entity.type
_entity.pdbx_description
1 polymer ?
#
loop_
_entity_poly.entity_id
_entity_poly.type
_entity_poly.pdbx_seq_one_letter_code
_entity_poly.pdbx_strand_id
1 'polypeptide(L)' 'MDRLEDRVKEYVIRYMDPDKFGGKIFVIHDKDIMEFTDLSKARSAAFSMPGISIVIAVPKKDEVDEAFMKFMKLIKGS' A
#
# COMPACT_ATOMS: atom_id res chain seq x y z
N MET A 1 7.52 -21.27 -4.07
CA MET A 1 7.90 -19.97 -4.65
C MET A 1 6.77 -19.01 -4.31
N ASP A 2 6.99 -18.09 -3.38
CA ASP A 2 6.00 -17.01 -3.15
C ASP A 2 5.87 -16.21 -4.44
N ARG A 3 4.67 -16.18 -5.01
CA ARG A 3 4.44 -15.40 -6.21
C ARG A 3 4.43 -13.92 -5.82
N LEU A 4 4.90 -13.06 -6.73
CA LEU A 4 4.83 -11.61 -6.54
C LEU A 4 3.40 -11.16 -6.18
N GLU A 5 2.40 -11.84 -6.74
CA GLU A 5 0.98 -11.66 -6.44
C GLU A 5 0.64 -11.88 -4.96
N ASP A 6 1.17 -12.95 -4.33
CA ASP A 6 0.92 -13.26 -2.92
C ASP A 6 1.51 -12.17 -2.02
N ARG A 7 2.72 -11.68 -2.35
CA ARG A 7 3.36 -10.57 -1.64
C ARG A 7 2.58 -9.27 -1.79
N VAL A 8 2.13 -8.95 -3.01
CA VAL A 8 1.29 -7.76 -3.25
C VAL A 8 0.01 -7.85 -2.42
N LYS A 9 -0.67 -9.00 -2.41
CA LYS A 9 -1.87 -9.22 -1.63
C LYS A 9 -1.61 -9.01 -0.14
N GLU A 10 -0.53 -9.58 0.40
CA GLU A 10 -0.13 -9.39 1.80
C GLU A 10 0.06 -7.91 2.15
N TYR A 11 0.80 -7.16 1.33
CA TYR A 11 1.06 -5.75 1.59
C TYR A 11 -0.18 -4.89 1.46
N VAL A 12 -1.06 -5.16 0.49
CA VAL A 12 -2.35 -4.46 0.37
C VAL A 12 -3.21 -4.72 1.60
N ILE A 13 -3.34 -5.98 2.04
CA ILE A 13 -4.09 -6.34 3.26
C ILE A 13 -3.55 -5.61 4.49
N ARG A 14 -2.22 -5.54 4.61
CA ARG A 14 -1.53 -4.98 5.77
C ARG A 14 -1.58 -3.45 5.83
N TYR A 15 -1.42 -2.77 4.70
CA TYR A 15 -1.21 -1.32 4.65
C TYR A 15 -2.39 -0.53 4.08
N MET A 16 -3.27 -1.13 3.28
CA MET A 16 -4.46 -0.45 2.73
C MET A 16 -5.58 -0.38 3.79
N ASP A 17 -5.34 0.37 4.86
CA ASP A 17 -6.29 0.58 5.96
C ASP A 17 -6.48 2.09 6.19
N PRO A 18 -7.54 2.70 5.64
CA PRO A 18 -7.81 4.14 5.78
C PRO A 18 -7.96 4.60 7.23
N ASP A 19 -8.48 3.74 8.12
CA ASP A 19 -8.67 4.07 9.53
C ASP A 19 -7.33 4.18 10.28
N LYS A 20 -6.32 3.40 9.89
CA LYS A 20 -5.00 3.39 10.53
C LYS A 20 -3.95 4.24 9.82
N PHE A 21 -3.99 4.26 8.50
CA PHE A 21 -2.92 4.79 7.67
C PHE A 21 -3.40 5.81 6.64
N GLY A 22 -4.65 6.30 6.74
CA GLY A 22 -5.20 7.25 5.78
C GLY A 22 -4.30 8.46 5.51
N GLY A 23 -4.07 8.76 4.23
CA GLY A 23 -3.20 9.84 3.77
C GLY A 23 -1.70 9.50 3.77
N LYS A 24 -1.31 8.29 4.21
CA LYS A 24 0.08 7.81 4.12
C LYS A 24 0.33 7.11 2.80
N ILE A 25 1.60 7.04 2.43
CA ILE A 25 2.08 6.38 1.23
C ILE A 25 3.23 5.47 1.65
N PHE A 26 3.11 4.18 1.38
CA PHE A 26 4.15 3.20 1.66
C PHE A 26 4.92 2.88 0.39
N VAL A 27 6.25 2.87 0.49
CA VAL A 27 7.12 2.31 -0.53
C VAL A 27 7.75 1.06 0.05
N ILE A 28 7.52 -0.06 -0.61
CA ILE A 28 7.98 -1.37 -0.17
C ILE A 28 8.97 -1.88 -1.21
N HIS A 29 10.21 -2.08 -0.79
CA HIS A 29 11.29 -2.53 -1.64
C HIS A 29 11.98 -3.72 -0.98
N ASP A 30 11.82 -4.90 -1.58
CA ASP A 30 12.16 -6.17 -0.95
C ASP A 30 11.58 -6.33 0.47
N LYS A 31 12.39 -6.11 1.52
CA LYS A 31 11.98 -6.16 2.93
C LYS A 31 11.89 -4.79 3.59
N ASP A 32 12.35 -3.75 2.90
CA ASP A 32 12.35 -2.38 3.41
C ASP A 32 11.00 -1.72 3.18
N ILE A 33 10.48 -1.07 4.22
CA ILE A 33 9.18 -0.42 4.21
C ILE A 33 9.39 1.01 4.67
N MET A 34 9.17 1.95 3.76
CA MET A 34 9.29 3.37 4.02
C MET A 34 7.92 4.02 3.98
N GLU A 35 7.68 4.94 4.91
CA GLU A 35 6.45 5.71 5.01
C GLU A 35 6.68 7.15 4.55
N PHE A 36 5.74 7.66 3.77
CA PHE A 36 5.72 9.02 3.26
C PHE A 36 4.33 9.63 3.42
N THR A 37 4.27 10.96 3.40
CA THR A 37 3.03 11.74 3.31
C THR A 37 2.92 12.48 1.97
N ASP A 38 3.94 12.37 1.12
CA ASP A 38 4.06 13.07 -0.16
C ASP A 38 4.36 12.05 -1.27
N LEU A 39 3.51 12.03 -2.30
CA LEU A 39 3.61 11.07 -3.39
C LEU A 39 4.85 11.28 -4.26
N SER A 40 5.28 12.54 -4.44
CA SER A 40 6.47 12.86 -5.21
C SER A 40 7.73 12.33 -4.53
N LYS A 41 7.83 12.48 -3.20
CA LYS A 41 8.92 11.91 -2.40
C LYS A 41 8.90 10.38 -2.40
N ALA A 42 7.73 9.78 -2.21
CA ALA A 42 7.57 8.33 -2.26
C ALA A 42 8.02 7.75 -3.61
N ARG A 43 7.57 8.37 -4.71
CA ARG A 43 7.95 7.97 -6.07
C ARG A 43 9.45 8.13 -6.33
N SER A 44 10.03 9.25 -5.89
CA SER A 44 11.46 9.50 -6.04
C SER A 44 12.28 8.45 -5.30
N ALA A 45 11.88 8.09 -4.07
CA ALA A 45 12.50 7.01 -3.32
C ALA A 45 12.37 5.67 -4.07
N ALA A 46 11.16 5.33 -4.53
CA ALA A 46 10.88 4.09 -5.25
C ALA A 46 11.75 3.92 -6.51
N PHE A 47 11.98 5.00 -7.28
CA PHE A 47 12.81 4.99 -8.48
C PHE A 47 14.31 5.00 -8.21
N SER A 48 14.74 5.50 -7.05
CA SER A 48 16.16 5.49 -6.69
C SER A 48 16.70 4.11 -6.31
N MET A 49 15.81 3.13 -6.08
CA MET A 49 16.17 1.78 -5.69
C MET A 49 16.12 0.82 -6.89
N PRO A 50 17.15 -0.01 -7.11
CA PRO A 50 17.18 -0.97 -8.22
C PRO A 50 16.25 -2.16 -7.93
N GLY A 51 15.37 -2.52 -8.86
CA GLY A 51 14.50 -3.69 -8.75
C GLY A 51 13.01 -3.32 -8.73
N ILE A 52 12.18 -4.14 -8.07
CA ILE A 52 10.74 -3.94 -7.97
C ILE A 52 10.41 -3.25 -6.65
N SER A 53 9.74 -2.10 -6.74
CA SER A 53 9.18 -1.37 -5.61
C SER A 53 7.66 -1.34 -5.72
N ILE A 54 6.96 -1.62 -4.62
CA ILE A 54 5.50 -1.50 -4.53
C ILE A 54 5.19 -0.18 -3.83
N VAL A 55 4.38 0.67 -4.47
CA VAL A 55 3.93 1.93 -3.88
C VAL A 55 2.44 1.82 -3.55
N ILE A 56 2.09 2.00 -2.28
CA ILE A 56 0.72 1.93 -1.77
C ILE A 56 0.35 3.30 -1.21
N ALA A 57 -0.46 4.06 -1.95
CA ALA A 57 -1.09 5.27 -1.43
C ALA A 57 -2.39 4.88 -0.73
N VAL A 58 -2.48 5.16 0.57
CA VAL A 58 -3.64 4.84 1.38
C VAL A 58 -4.60 6.04 1.37
N PRO A 59 -5.80 5.90 0.81
CA PRO A 59 -6.76 7.00 0.78
C PRO A 59 -7.19 7.35 2.21
N LYS A 60 -7.52 8.62 2.43
CA LYS A 60 -8.09 9.06 3.69
C LYS A 60 -9.52 8.53 3.85
N LYS A 61 -10.00 8.51 5.08
CA LYS A 61 -11.33 7.98 5.40
C LYS A 61 -12.48 8.73 4.71
N ASP A 62 -12.31 10.03 4.49
CA ASP A 62 -13.26 10.89 3.78
C ASP A 62 -13.17 10.77 2.25
N GLU A 63 -12.16 10.08 1.73
CA GLU A 63 -11.96 9.81 0.30
C GLU A 63 -12.47 8.43 -0.14
N VAL A 64 -12.91 7.59 0.81
CA VAL A 64 -13.39 6.22 0.54
C VAL A 64 -14.88 6.07 0.79
N ASP A 65 -15.54 5.31 -0.07
CA ASP A 65 -16.95 4.98 0.05
C ASP A 65 -17.17 3.58 0.65
N GLU A 66 -18.44 3.22 0.83
CA GLU A 66 -18.81 1.91 1.38
C GLU A 66 -18.37 0.75 0.47
N ALA A 67 -18.31 0.97 -0.85
CA ALA A 67 -17.89 -0.04 -1.82
C ALA A 67 -16.41 -0.38 -1.65
N PHE A 68 -15.56 0.64 -1.50
CA PHE A 68 -14.14 0.46 -1.17
C PHE A 68 -13.95 -0.32 0.13
N MET A 69 -14.70 0.05 1.18
CA MET A 69 -14.61 -0.63 2.48
C MET A 69 -15.08 -2.09 2.40
N LYS A 70 -16.10 -2.39 1.60
CA LYS A 70 -16.54 -3.78 1.32
C LYS A 70 -15.48 -4.57 0.58
N PHE A 71 -14.87 -3.98 -0.45
CA PHE A 71 -13.77 -4.59 -1.18
C PHE A 71 -12.59 -4.93 -0.27
N MET A 72 -12.18 -4.00 0.58
CA MET A 72 -11.10 -4.25 1.55
C MET A 72 -11.44 -5.35 2.55
N LYS A 73 -12.69 -5.48 2.98
CA LYS A 73 -13.14 -6.59 3.83
C LYS A 73 -13.07 -7.94 3.11
N LEU A 74 -13.46 -8.01 1.85
CA LEU A 74 -13.39 -9.24 1.05
C LEU A 74 -11.94 -9.72 0.90
N ILE A 75 -11.02 -8.79 0.62
CA ILE A 75 -9.60 -9.11 0.49
C ILE A 75 -8.99 -9.55 1.82
N LYS A 76 -9.35 -8.92 2.94
CA LYS A 76 -8.87 -9.29 4.29
C LYS A 76 -9.40 -10.66 4.75
N GLY A 77 -10.58 -11.08 4.27
CA GLY A 77 -11.24 -12.34 4.65
C GLY A 77 -10.94 -13.54 3.75
N SER A 78 -10.08 -13.39 2.73
CA SER A 78 -9.71 -14.44 1.75
C SER A 78 -8.24 -14.84 1.86
#